data_AF-A0A9E2EE74-F1
#
_entry.id   AF-A0A9E2EE74-F1
#
_cell.length_a   1.000
_cell.length_b   1.000
_cell.length_c   1.000
_cell.angle_alpha   90.00
_cell.angle_beta   90.00
_cell.angle_gamma   90.00
#
_symmetry.space_group_name_H-M   'P 1'
#
loop_
_entity.id
_entity.type
_entity.pdbx_description
1 polymer ?
#
loop_
_entity_poly.entity_id
_entity_poly.type
_entity_poly.pdbx_seq_one_letter_code
_entity_poly.pdbx_strand_id
1 'polypeptide(L)' 'MIENDFQISSVKPMEPPSGSDAAEWHSYVIVQGDNTIRGCREGDLKAVTKAAEAIVAQLNERRMGKRARAQLVIAKTKKT' A
#
# COMPACT_ATOMS: atom_id res chain seq x y z
N MET A 1 10.08 -17.51 7.87
CA MET A 1 8.73 -16.96 8.13
C MET A 1 8.93 -15.46 8.30
N ILE A 2 8.26 -14.60 7.54
CA ILE A 2 8.33 -13.17 7.84
C ILE A 2 7.49 -13.00 9.10
N GLU A 3 8.10 -12.68 10.24
CA GLU A 3 7.44 -12.59 11.55
C GLU A 3 6.79 -11.22 11.77
N ASN A 4 7.30 -10.18 11.11
CA ASN A 4 6.85 -8.81 11.32
C ASN A 4 5.61 -8.45 10.49
N ASP A 5 4.68 -7.73 11.14
CA ASP A 5 3.59 -7.02 10.47
C ASP A 5 4.13 -5.84 9.65
N PHE A 6 3.37 -5.45 8.63
CA PHE A 6 3.60 -4.19 7.94
C PHE A 6 3.40 -3.03 8.93
N GLN A 7 4.30 -2.06 8.88
CA GLN A 7 4.26 -0.86 9.71
C GLN A 7 4.70 0.36 8.90
N ILE A 8 4.16 1.53 9.22
CA ILE A 8 4.63 2.79 8.64
C ILE A 8 5.95 3.14 9.31
N SER A 9 7.02 3.24 8.54
CA SER A 9 8.33 3.66 9.01
C SER A 9 8.48 5.18 9.02
N SER A 10 7.99 5.86 7.98
CA SER A 10 8.11 7.32 7.88
C SER A 10 7.07 7.89 6.93
N VAL A 11 6.59 9.09 7.23
CA VAL A 11 5.83 9.94 6.31
C VAL A 11 6.56 11.28 6.27
N LYS A 12 6.92 11.74 5.07
CA LYS A 12 7.68 12.98 4.87
C LYS A 12 7.02 13.85 3.82
N PRO A 13 6.96 15.18 4.02
CA PRO A 13 6.60 16.09 2.95
C PRO A 13 7.58 15.93 1.79
N MET A 14 7.05 16.05 0.59
CA MET A 14 7.75 15.85 -0.67
C MET A 14 7.35 16.94 -1.64
N GLU A 15 8.27 17.32 -2.52
CA GLU A 15 7.92 18.23 -3.61
C GLU A 15 6.94 17.54 -4.58
N PRO A 16 5.97 18.29 -5.13
CA PRO A 16 5.09 17.75 -6.15
C PRO A 16 5.89 17.22 -7.33
N PRO A 17 5.54 16.05 -7.89
CA PRO A 17 6.13 15.58 -9.13
C PRO A 17 5.84 16.61 -10.23
N SER A 18 6.79 16.77 -11.16
CA SER A 18 6.69 17.79 -12.21
C SER A 18 5.38 17.65 -12.99
N GLY A 19 4.57 18.72 -12.99
CA GLY A 19 3.26 18.75 -13.64
C GLY A 19 2.05 18.58 -12.72
N SER A 20 2.24 18.48 -11.39
CA SER A 20 1.14 18.54 -10.43
C SER A 20 0.92 19.96 -9.90
N ASP A 21 -0.31 20.48 -10.06
CA ASP A 21 -0.78 21.75 -9.48
C ASP A 21 -1.04 21.67 -7.96
N ALA A 22 -0.94 20.46 -7.39
CA ALA A 22 -1.25 20.25 -5.99
C ALA A 22 -0.12 20.75 -5.09
N ALA A 23 -0.48 21.63 -4.16
CA ALA A 23 0.45 22.34 -3.30
C ALA A 23 1.17 21.45 -2.28
N GLU A 24 0.60 20.29 -1.92
CA GLU A 24 1.11 19.50 -0.82
C GLU A 24 1.15 18.00 -1.15
N TRP A 25 2.37 17.48 -1.23
CA TRP A 25 2.66 16.08 -1.46
C TRP A 25 3.40 15.49 -0.29
N HIS A 26 3.13 14.23 -0.01
CA HIS A 26 3.82 13.49 1.02
C HIS A 26 4.21 12.11 0.50
N SER A 27 5.43 11.71 0.80
CA SER A 27 5.90 10.34 0.62
C SER A 27 5.75 9.56 1.91
N TYR A 28 5.43 8.28 1.81
CA TYR A 28 5.35 7.38 2.94
C TYR A 28 6.13 6.10 2.65
N VAL A 29 6.69 5.53 3.71
CA VAL A 29 7.46 4.29 3.69
C VAL A 29 6.80 3.30 4.62
N ILE A 30 6.44 2.14 4.08
CA ILE A 30 5.91 1.00 4.82
C ILE A 30 6.99 -0.09 4.81
N VAL A 31 7.29 -0.66 5.97
CA VAL A 31 8.32 -1.69 6.12
C VAL A 31 7.71 -2.97 6.68
N GLN A 32 8.29 -4.10 6.30
CA GLN A 32 7.98 -5.43 6.82
C GLN A 32 9.24 -6.30 6.80
N GLY A 33 9.95 -6.38 7.94
CA GLY A 33 11.29 -6.97 7.97
C GLY A 33 12.20 -6.25 6.97
N ASP A 34 12.80 -6.98 6.03
CA ASP A 34 13.67 -6.42 4.99
C ASP A 34 12.89 -5.81 3.81
N ASN A 35 11.58 -6.05 3.72
CA ASN A 35 10.76 -5.54 2.63
C ASN A 35 10.38 -4.08 2.89
N THR A 36 10.50 -3.24 1.86
CA THR A 36 10.18 -1.81 1.94
C THR A 36 9.31 -1.40 0.77
N ILE A 37 8.13 -0.87 1.08
CA ILE A 37 7.19 -0.29 0.13
C ILE A 37 7.26 1.23 0.27
N ARG A 38 7.52 1.93 -0.83
CA ARG A 38 7.52 3.40 -0.89
C ARG A 38 6.34 3.87 -1.73
N GLY A 39 5.59 4.82 -1.21
CA GLY A 39 4.49 5.47 -1.92
C GLY A 39 4.60 6.98 -1.82
N CYS A 40 3.96 7.66 -2.76
CA CYS A 40 3.74 9.10 -2.69
C CYS A 40 2.25 9.37 -2.91
N ARG A 41 1.74 10.41 -2.25
CA ARG A 41 0.34 10.80 -2.36
C ARG A 41 0.20 12.30 -2.13
N GLU A 42 -0.68 12.90 -2.91
CA GLU A 42 -1.16 14.26 -2.70
C GLU A 42 -2.08 14.33 -1.47
N GLY A 43 -1.92 15.41 -0.69
CA GLY A 43 -2.77 15.73 0.44
C GLY A 43 -1.97 16.19 1.64
N ASP A 44 -2.70 16.67 2.64
CA ASP A 44 -2.12 17.07 3.92
C ASP A 44 -1.54 15.86 4.66
N LEU A 45 -0.60 16.12 5.58
CA LEU A 45 0.09 15.08 6.35
C LEU A 45 -0.88 14.10 7.02
N LYS A 46 -2.01 14.60 7.53
CA LYS A 46 -2.99 13.78 8.25
C LYS A 46 -3.77 12.86 7.30
N ALA A 47 -4.21 13.36 6.14
CA ALA A 47 -4.85 12.51 5.15
C ALA A 47 -3.90 11.44 4.60
N VAL A 48 -2.65 11.82 4.32
CA VAL A 48 -1.65 10.87 3.79
C VAL A 48 -1.27 9.83 4.84
N THR A 49 -1.13 10.22 6.11
CA THR A 49 -0.88 9.28 7.21
C THR A 49 -2.05 8.30 7.36
N LYS A 50 -3.29 8.80 7.40
CA LYS A 50 -4.49 7.94 7.49
C LYS A 50 -4.60 6.97 6.31
N ALA A 51 -4.24 7.43 5.11
CA ALA A 51 -4.19 6.57 3.94
C ALA A 51 -3.12 5.47 4.07
N ALA A 52 -1.92 5.82 4.53
CA ALA A 52 -0.86 4.85 4.78
C ALA A 52 -1.26 3.82 5.86
N GLU A 53 -1.95 4.24 6.92
CA GLU A 53 -2.47 3.36 7.97
C GLU A 53 -3.50 2.37 7.41
N ALA A 54 -4.41 2.84 6.55
CA ALA A 54 -5.39 1.98 5.89
C ALA A 54 -4.71 0.95 4.96
N ILE A 55 -3.65 1.35 4.26
CA ILE A 55 -2.84 0.42 3.43
C ILE A 55 -2.19 -0.63 4.31
N VAL A 56 -1.55 -0.23 5.41
CA VAL A 56 -0.94 -1.16 6.36
C VAL A 56 -1.96 -2.13 6.95
N ALA A 57 -3.14 -1.65 7.35
CA ALA A 57 -4.22 -2.49 7.84
C ALA A 57 -4.62 -3.54 6.81
N GLN A 58 -4.86 -3.14 5.55
CA GLN A 58 -5.20 -4.07 4.47
C GLN A 58 -4.08 -5.09 4.17
N LEU A 59 -2.81 -4.67 4.22
CA LEU A 59 -1.67 -5.56 4.02
C LEU A 59 -1.58 -6.61 5.12
N ASN A 60 -1.77 -6.21 6.37
CA ASN A 60 -1.79 -7.10 7.53
C ASN A 60 -3.01 -8.01 7.51
N GLU A 61 -4.20 -7.51 7.14
CA GLU A 61 -5.40 -8.34 6.96
C GLU A 61 -5.20 -9.41 5.88
N ARG A 62 -4.57 -9.09 4.75
CA ARG A 62 -4.24 -10.08 3.70
C ARG A 62 -3.24 -11.12 4.21
N ARG A 63 -2.28 -10.71 5.04
CA ARG A 63 -1.27 -11.59 5.64
C ARG A 63 -1.89 -12.55 6.67
N MET A 64 -2.77 -12.03 7.53
CA MET A 64 -3.48 -12.79 8.57
C MET A 64 -4.68 -13.56 8.01
N GLY A 65 -5.18 -13.15 6.84
CA GLY A 65 -6.34 -13.69 6.16
C GLY A 65 -6.16 -15.16 5.79
N LYS A 66 -6.99 -16.00 6.40
CA LYS A 66 -7.25 -17.40 6.06
C LYS A 66 -7.09 -17.59 4.55
N ARG A 67 -6.27 -18.56 4.16
CA ARG A 67 -6.17 -19.06 2.77
C ARG A 67 -7.55 -19.49 2.28
N ALA A 68 -8.41 -18.54 1.90
CA ALA A 68 -9.57 -18.83 1.08
C ALA A 68 -8.96 -19.35 -0.21
N ARG A 69 -9.06 -20.66 -0.43
CA ARG A 69 -8.67 -21.27 -1.68
C ARG A 69 -9.48 -20.57 -2.76
N ALA A 70 -8.86 -19.65 -3.49
CA ALA A 70 -9.44 -19.14 -4.70
C ALA A 70 -9.64 -20.36 -5.61
N GLN A 71 -10.88 -20.84 -5.73
CA GLN A 71 -11.25 -21.73 -6.83
C GLN A 71 -11.20 -20.86 -8.08
N LEU A 72 -10.02 -20.79 -8.69
CA LEU A 72 -9.86 -20.29 -10.04
C LEU A 72 -10.59 -21.26 -10.97
N VAL A 73 -11.88 -20.98 -11.23
CA VAL A 73 -12.58 -21.62 -12.33
C VAL A 73 -12.00 -21.01 -13.60
N ILE A 74 -11.08 -21.72 -14.25
CA ILE A 74 -10.62 -21.35 -15.58
C ILE A 74 -11.83 -21.51 -16.51
N ALA A 75 -12.50 -20.42 -16.82
CA ALA A 75 -13.54 -20.40 -17.85
C ALA A 75 -12.87 -20.78 -19.18
N LYS A 76 -13.16 -21.99 -19.68
CA LYS A 76 -12.65 -22.48 -20.95
C LYS A 76 -13.26 -21.62 -22.06
N THR A 77 -12.52 -20.62 -22.54
CA THR A 77 -12.93 -19.82 -23.69
C THR A 77 -12.97 -20.75 -24.92
N LYS A 78 -14.19 -21.10 -25.37
CA LYS A 78 -14.38 -21.73 -26.68
C LYS A 78 -14.12 -20.65 -27.73
N LYS A 79 -13.02 -20.81 -28.48
CA LYS A 79 -12.77 -20.06 -29.70
C LYS A 79 -13.58 -20.73 -30.82
N THR A 80 -14.55 -20.00 -31.36
CA THR A 80 -15.29 -20.35 -32.59
C THR A 80 -14.51 -19.83 -33.79
#